data_AF-A0A539DB18-F1
#
_entry.id   AF-A0A539DB18-F1
#
_cell.length_a   1.000
_cell.length_b   1.000
_cell.length_c   1.000
_cell.angle_alpha   90.00
_cell.angle_beta   90.00
_cell.angle_gamma   90.00
#
_symmetry.space_group_name_H-M   'P 1'
#
loop_
_entity.id
_entity.type
_entity.pdbx_description
1 polymer ?
#
loop_
_entity_poly.entity_id
_entity_poly.type
_entity_poly.pdbx_seq_one_letter_code
_entity_poly.pdbx_strand_id
1 'polypeptide(L)'
;MSTPQQASDDIRFMGRAIALAKDRMGQTWPNPAVGCVIVKDGEVVSEAATAPGGRPHAEEQAAPAAGEQARGATAYVTMEPCGARSSGRTSCSHFLMDAGVSRVVVAAVDPSPFAAGRGVERLKKAGLQVDTGLLAAEAAVLYEGYLHRVETGRPMVRIAADGAGFDARFAASAKADLTTELKRLGEAGYTRVWVSPGELADALAEQGLLTP
;
A
#
# COMPACT_ATOMS: atom_id res chain seq x y z
N MET A 1 -25.97 4.60 9.05
CA MET A 1 -25.87 4.79 7.59
C MET A 1 -25.29 6.18 7.36
N SER A 2 -24.24 6.31 6.54
CA SER A 2 -23.59 7.59 6.27
C SER A 2 -24.53 8.55 5.53
N THR A 3 -24.40 9.85 5.76
CA THR A 3 -25.15 10.87 5.00
C THR A 3 -24.58 11.02 3.58
N PRO A 4 -25.34 11.58 2.62
CA PRO A 4 -24.81 11.86 1.28
C PRO A 4 -23.56 12.74 1.29
N GLN A 5 -23.54 13.75 2.16
CA GLN A 5 -22.37 14.62 2.36
C GLN A 5 -21.16 13.83 2.86
N GLN A 6 -21.35 12.98 3.87
CA GLN A 6 -20.28 12.14 4.42
C GLN A 6 -19.73 11.17 3.36
N ALA A 7 -20.59 10.57 2.53
CA ALA A 7 -20.14 9.70 1.44
C ALA A 7 -19.30 10.47 0.39
N SER A 8 -19.70 11.70 0.07
CA SER A 8 -18.91 12.57 -0.83
C SER A 8 -17.55 12.93 -0.24
N ASP A 9 -17.50 13.26 1.05
CA ASP A 9 -16.25 13.55 1.75
C ASP A 9 -15.35 12.32 1.86
N ASP A 10 -15.93 11.16 2.15
CA ASP A 10 -15.19 9.89 2.21
C ASP A 10 -14.46 9.61 0.89
N ILE A 11 -15.15 9.76 -0.25
CA ILE A 11 -14.57 9.60 -1.60
C ILE A 11 -13.42 10.60 -1.81
N ARG A 12 -13.62 11.87 -1.45
CA ARG A 12 -12.61 12.93 -1.60
C ARG A 12 -11.33 12.61 -0.82
N PHE A 13 -11.47 12.22 0.45
CA PHE A 13 -10.32 11.96 1.30
C PHE A 13 -9.63 10.64 1.00
N MET A 14 -10.37 9.60 0.64
CA MET A 14 -9.76 8.37 0.14
C MET A 14 -9.02 8.60 -1.18
N GLY A 15 -9.59 9.41 -2.09
CA GLY A 15 -8.91 9.84 -3.30
C GLY A 15 -7.59 10.56 -3.02
N ARG A 16 -7.55 11.43 -2.00
CA ARG A 16 -6.30 12.07 -1.52
C ARG A 16 -5.30 11.04 -0.99
N ALA A 17 -5.74 10.10 -0.17
CA ALA A 17 -4.87 9.04 0.35
C ALA A 17 -4.27 8.18 -0.79
N ILE A 18 -5.06 7.84 -1.80
CA ILE A 18 -4.60 7.11 -2.99
C ILE A 18 -3.57 7.95 -3.77
N ALA A 19 -3.79 9.25 -3.96
CA ALA A 19 -2.83 10.11 -4.64
C ALA A 19 -1.47 10.15 -3.93
N LEU A 20 -1.47 10.32 -2.60
CA LEU A 20 -0.25 10.28 -1.78
C LEU A 20 0.50 8.94 -1.91
N ALA A 21 -0.22 7.83 -1.98
CA ALA A 21 0.37 6.50 -2.19
C ALA A 21 0.96 6.35 -3.59
N LYS A 22 0.28 6.85 -4.63
CA LYS A 22 0.76 6.83 -6.02
C LYS A 22 2.10 7.54 -6.17
N ASP A 23 2.26 8.69 -5.52
CA ASP A 23 3.50 9.48 -5.54
C ASP A 23 4.71 8.74 -4.91
N ARG A 24 4.46 7.66 -4.15
CA ARG A 24 5.49 6.83 -3.51
C ARG A 24 5.77 5.51 -4.24
N MET A 25 5.06 5.20 -5.31
CA MET A 25 5.31 3.99 -6.09
C MET A 25 6.76 3.96 -6.61
N GLY A 26 7.39 2.78 -6.58
CA GLY A 26 8.79 2.57 -6.93
C GLY A 26 9.80 2.89 -5.83
N GLN A 27 9.37 3.48 -4.71
CA GLN A 27 10.28 3.96 -3.65
C GLN A 27 10.12 3.20 -2.32
N THR A 28 9.04 2.45 -2.12
CA THR A 28 8.67 1.89 -0.81
C THR A 28 8.98 0.40 -0.66
N TRP A 29 9.55 -0.24 -1.68
CA TRP A 29 9.93 -1.65 -1.59
C TRP A 29 10.85 -1.88 -0.37
N PRO A 30 10.70 -3.02 0.34
CA PRO A 30 9.88 -4.19 0.00
C PRO A 30 8.40 -4.07 0.37
N ASN A 31 7.94 -2.91 0.84
CA ASN A 31 6.57 -2.71 1.33
C ASN A 31 5.70 -1.99 0.28
N PRO A 32 4.36 -2.16 0.37
CA PRO A 32 3.46 -1.44 -0.51
C PRO A 32 3.47 0.07 -0.22
N ALA A 33 3.17 0.85 -1.25
CA ALA A 33 2.88 2.27 -1.09
C ALA A 33 1.47 2.43 -0.51
N VAL A 34 1.40 2.98 0.69
CA VAL A 34 0.13 3.21 1.42
C VAL A 34 0.03 4.71 1.70
N GLY A 35 -1.17 5.25 1.61
CA GLY A 35 -1.50 6.61 2.03
C GLY A 35 -2.41 6.59 3.25
N CYS A 36 -2.24 7.57 4.13
CA CYS A 36 -3.09 7.79 5.29
C CYS A 36 -3.40 9.28 5.39
N VAL A 37 -4.68 9.62 5.49
CA VAL A 37 -5.19 11.00 5.69
C VAL A 37 -6.06 11.00 6.93
N ILE A 38 -5.78 11.88 7.88
CA ILE A 38 -6.57 12.06 9.10
C ILE A 38 -7.34 13.38 8.98
N VAL A 39 -8.64 13.31 9.21
CA VAL A 39 -9.59 14.41 8.99
C VAL A 39 -10.40 14.67 10.24
N LYS A 40 -10.46 15.93 10.65
CA LYS A 40 -11.30 16.41 11.74
C LYS A 40 -12.18 17.54 11.22
N ASP A 41 -13.48 17.47 11.50
CA ASP A 41 -14.44 18.54 11.17
C ASP A 41 -14.41 18.99 9.69
N GLY A 42 -14.14 18.05 8.78
CA GLY A 42 -14.07 18.30 7.33
C GLY A 42 -12.72 18.79 6.81
N GLU A 43 -11.72 18.94 7.68
CA GLU A 43 -10.38 19.44 7.36
C GLU A 43 -9.30 18.36 7.54
N VAL A 44 -8.30 18.34 6.67
CA VAL A 44 -7.14 17.45 6.79
C VAL A 44 -6.24 18.01 7.88
N VAL A 45 -6.08 17.26 8.98
CA VAL A 45 -5.21 17.65 10.10
C VAL A 45 -3.83 16.99 10.03
N SER A 46 -3.72 15.90 9.27
CA SER A 46 -2.46 15.20 9.02
C SER A 46 -2.59 14.27 7.83
N GLU A 47 -1.52 14.09 7.08
CA GLU A 47 -1.44 13.14 6.00
C GLU A 47 -0.01 12.63 5.82
N ALA A 48 0.12 11.38 5.38
CA ALA A 48 1.41 10.78 5.06
C ALA A 48 1.24 9.63 4.07
N ALA A 49 2.35 9.23 3.46
CA ALA A 49 2.47 7.99 2.72
C ALA A 49 3.66 7.18 3.22
N THR A 50 3.70 5.87 2.95
CA THR A 50 4.84 5.02 3.25
C THR A 50 6.14 5.69 2.78
N ALA A 51 7.11 5.83 3.66
CA ALA A 51 8.35 6.52 3.34
C ALA A 51 9.27 5.67 2.43
N PRO A 52 10.23 6.29 1.72
CA PRO A 52 11.21 5.56 0.93
C PRO A 52 11.92 4.46 1.74
N GLY A 53 12.13 3.29 1.13
CA GLY A 53 12.62 2.08 1.81
C GLY A 53 11.53 1.32 2.59
N GLY A 54 10.27 1.76 2.52
CA GLY A 54 9.11 1.03 3.02
C GLY A 54 8.80 1.24 4.51
N ARG A 55 9.56 2.10 5.18
CA ARG A 55 9.34 2.48 6.59
C ARG A 55 9.76 3.94 6.81
N PRO A 56 9.09 4.67 7.71
CA PRO A 56 7.87 4.29 8.43
C PRO A 56 6.64 4.11 7.51
N HIS A 57 5.62 3.42 8.03
CA HIS A 57 4.31 3.32 7.35
C HIS A 57 3.59 4.67 7.33
N ALA A 58 2.55 4.80 6.51
CA ALA A 58 1.75 6.01 6.44
C ALA A 58 1.09 6.35 7.79
N GLU A 59 0.47 5.38 8.46
CA GLU A 59 -0.23 5.60 9.74
C GLU A 59 0.75 5.88 10.89
N GLU A 60 1.94 5.28 10.83
CA GLU A 60 3.04 5.51 11.79
C GLU A 60 3.58 6.95 11.71
N GLN A 61 3.34 7.65 10.60
CA GLN A 61 3.67 9.07 10.43
C GLN A 61 2.47 9.96 10.71
N ALA A 62 1.33 9.68 10.07
CA ALA A 62 0.17 10.55 10.10
C ALA A 62 -0.45 10.66 11.50
N ALA A 63 -0.57 9.54 12.23
CA ALA A 63 -1.24 9.53 13.53
C ALA A 63 -0.46 10.31 14.61
N PRO A 64 0.86 10.12 14.79
CA PRO A 64 1.63 10.98 15.69
C PRO A 64 1.65 12.45 15.27
N ALA A 65 1.73 12.73 13.96
CA ALA A 65 1.78 14.10 13.44
C ALA A 65 0.47 14.87 13.65
N ALA A 66 -0.69 14.20 13.66
CA ALA A 66 -1.98 14.81 13.99
C ALA A 66 -2.07 15.25 15.46
N GLY A 67 -1.32 14.59 16.36
CA GLY A 67 -1.36 14.86 17.80
C GLY A 67 -2.77 14.83 18.36
N GLU A 68 -3.13 15.83 19.18
CA GLU A 68 -4.45 15.93 19.81
C GLU A 68 -5.61 16.09 18.80
N GLN A 69 -5.33 16.56 17.57
CA GLN A 69 -6.36 16.73 16.53
C GLN A 69 -6.85 15.38 15.98
N ALA A 70 -6.13 14.28 16.22
CA ALA A 70 -6.60 12.94 15.86
C ALA A 70 -7.77 12.45 16.71
N ARG A 71 -7.98 13.02 17.91
CA ARG A 71 -9.02 12.54 18.83
C ARG A 71 -10.42 12.76 18.24
N GLY A 72 -11.15 11.67 18.06
CA GLY A 72 -12.46 11.66 17.43
C GLY A 72 -12.43 12.10 15.96
N ALA A 73 -11.29 11.95 15.28
CA ALA A 73 -11.14 12.17 13.85
C ALA A 73 -11.49 10.90 13.04
N THR A 74 -11.54 11.04 11.72
CA THR A 74 -11.60 9.91 10.78
C THR A 74 -10.26 9.72 10.08
N ALA A 75 -9.73 8.49 10.06
CA ALA A 75 -8.56 8.13 9.27
C ALA A 75 -8.98 7.40 7.98
N TYR A 76 -8.47 7.85 6.84
CA TYR A 76 -8.63 7.19 5.54
C TYR A 76 -7.31 6.53 5.16
N VAL A 77 -7.30 5.21 5.03
CA VAL A 77 -6.09 4.43 4.77
C VAL A 77 -6.28 3.57 3.53
N THR A 78 -5.32 3.60 2.60
CA THR A 78 -5.48 2.93 1.31
C THR A 78 -5.34 1.40 1.40
N MET A 79 -4.71 0.89 2.45
CA MET A 79 -4.59 -0.54 2.75
C MET A 79 -4.96 -0.81 4.21
N GLU A 80 -5.41 -2.01 4.52
CA GLU A 80 -5.68 -2.44 5.89
C GLU A 80 -4.48 -2.13 6.81
N PRO A 81 -4.69 -1.39 7.92
CA PRO A 81 -3.64 -1.14 8.89
C PRO A 81 -3.13 -2.46 9.47
N CYS A 82 -1.81 -2.67 9.48
CA CYS A 82 -1.26 -3.93 9.96
C CYS A 82 -1.66 -4.21 11.42
N GLY A 83 -2.06 -5.45 11.70
CA GLY A 83 -2.42 -5.93 13.04
C GLY A 83 -1.23 -6.47 13.84
N ALA A 84 -0.14 -6.81 13.15
CA ALA A 84 1.14 -7.20 13.72
C ALA A 84 2.29 -6.80 12.77
N ARG A 85 3.54 -6.93 13.24
CA ARG A 85 4.74 -6.75 12.41
C ARG A 85 5.68 -7.92 12.65
N SER A 86 6.41 -8.34 11.62
CA SER A 86 7.46 -9.37 11.75
C SER A 86 8.52 -8.99 12.80
N SER A 87 8.78 -7.70 12.98
CA SER A 87 9.72 -7.16 13.98
C SER A 87 9.18 -7.09 15.40
N GLY A 88 7.88 -7.36 15.63
CA GLY A 88 7.24 -7.17 16.94
C GLY A 88 7.03 -5.70 17.35
N ARG A 89 7.43 -4.73 16.51
CA ARG A 89 7.20 -3.30 16.73
C ARG A 89 5.70 -2.98 16.72
N THR A 90 5.33 -1.84 17.33
CA THR A 90 3.96 -1.30 17.33
C THR A 90 3.36 -1.31 15.93
N SER A 91 2.17 -1.89 15.82
CA SER A 91 1.45 -2.05 14.55
C SER A 91 0.64 -0.79 14.21
N CYS A 92 0.30 -0.59 12.94
CA CYS A 92 -0.46 0.60 12.50
C CYS A 92 -1.83 0.69 13.17
N SER A 93 -2.48 -0.44 13.42
CA SER A 93 -3.72 -0.47 14.19
C SER A 93 -3.57 0.09 15.61
N HIS A 94 -2.40 -0.05 16.26
CA HIS A 94 -2.15 0.58 17.55
C HIS A 94 -1.94 2.09 17.40
N PHE A 95 -1.16 2.54 16.42
CA PHE A 95 -0.97 3.98 16.20
C PHE A 95 -2.29 4.73 16.03
N LEU A 96 -3.24 4.17 15.26
CA LEU A 96 -4.56 4.78 15.08
C LEU A 96 -5.39 4.75 16.37
N MET A 97 -5.38 3.62 17.09
CA MET A 97 -6.10 3.47 18.36
C MET A 97 -5.57 4.41 19.44
N ASP A 98 -4.24 4.50 19.59
CA ASP A 98 -3.56 5.33 20.59
C ASP A 98 -3.75 6.83 20.28
N ALA A 99 -3.83 7.20 19.00
CA ALA A 99 -4.17 8.56 18.58
C ALA A 99 -5.64 8.93 18.87
N GLY A 100 -6.49 7.96 19.19
CA GLY A 100 -7.88 8.20 19.58
C GLY A 100 -8.80 8.56 18.42
N VAL A 101 -8.49 8.12 17.19
CA VAL A 101 -9.44 8.28 16.05
C VAL A 101 -10.73 7.52 16.36
N SER A 102 -11.89 8.05 15.95
CA SER A 102 -13.19 7.40 16.20
C SER A 102 -13.63 6.51 15.03
N ARG A 103 -13.11 6.78 13.83
CA ARG A 103 -13.49 6.07 12.61
C ARG A 103 -12.27 5.82 11.72
N VAL A 104 -12.21 4.65 11.10
CA VAL A 104 -11.21 4.28 10.10
C VAL A 104 -11.90 3.78 8.84
N VAL A 105 -11.56 4.35 7.69
CA VAL A 105 -12.07 3.96 6.38
C VAL A 105 -10.92 3.39 5.58
N VAL A 106 -11.09 2.16 5.09
CA VAL A 106 -10.04 1.37 4.43
C VAL A 106 -10.43 1.11 2.98
N ALA A 107 -9.52 1.34 2.03
CA ALA A 107 -9.79 1.01 0.62
C ALA A 107 -9.62 -0.49 0.33
N ALA A 108 -8.42 -1.04 0.53
CA ALA A 108 -8.12 -2.44 0.24
C ALA A 108 -7.81 -3.24 1.52
N VAL A 109 -8.25 -4.49 1.57
CA VAL A 109 -7.83 -5.45 2.59
C VAL A 109 -6.44 -6.01 2.26
N ASP A 110 -5.64 -6.29 3.27
CA ASP A 110 -4.31 -6.87 3.08
C ASP A 110 -4.33 -8.38 3.41
N PRO A 111 -4.12 -9.27 2.41
CA PRO A 111 -4.12 -10.71 2.64
C PRO A 111 -2.87 -11.20 3.39
N SER A 112 -1.89 -10.33 3.67
CA SER A 112 -0.68 -10.71 4.39
C SER A 112 -1.00 -11.28 5.78
N PRO A 113 -0.23 -12.24 6.29
CA PRO A 113 -0.45 -12.81 7.62
C PRO A 113 -0.29 -11.78 8.77
N PHE A 114 0.23 -10.59 8.47
CA PHE A 114 0.42 -9.49 9.42
C PHE A 114 -0.80 -8.55 9.49
N ALA A 115 -1.67 -8.58 8.47
CA ALA A 115 -2.96 -7.90 8.44
C ALA A 115 -4.07 -8.96 8.50
N ALA A 116 -4.52 -9.50 7.36
CA ALA A 116 -5.51 -10.58 7.26
C ALA A 116 -6.69 -10.40 8.23
N GLY A 117 -7.25 -9.19 8.29
CA GLY A 117 -8.35 -8.82 9.18
C GLY A 117 -7.96 -8.49 10.63
N ARG A 118 -6.75 -8.82 11.09
CA ARG A 118 -6.31 -8.61 12.48
C ARG A 118 -6.30 -7.13 12.86
N GLY A 119 -5.91 -6.25 11.93
CA GLY A 119 -5.87 -4.81 12.16
C GLY A 119 -7.28 -4.23 12.28
N VAL A 120 -8.13 -4.57 11.31
CA VAL A 120 -9.56 -4.19 11.31
C VAL A 120 -10.26 -4.69 12.57
N GLU A 121 -10.08 -5.96 12.92
CA GLU A 121 -10.68 -6.55 14.11
C GLU A 121 -10.23 -5.86 15.40
N ARG A 122 -8.94 -5.54 15.52
CA ARG A 122 -8.41 -4.82 16.69
C ARG A 122 -9.10 -3.48 16.87
N LEU A 123 -9.20 -2.70 15.79
CA LEU A 123 -9.85 -1.38 15.81
C LEU A 123 -11.33 -1.50 16.20
N LYS A 124 -12.05 -2.46 15.59
CA LYS A 124 -13.46 -2.73 15.94
C LYS A 124 -13.63 -3.15 17.41
N LYS A 125 -12.77 -4.04 17.93
CA LYS A 125 -12.78 -4.49 19.33
C LYS A 125 -12.48 -3.35 20.32
N ALA A 126 -11.73 -2.33 19.88
CA ALA A 126 -11.48 -1.11 20.65
C ALA A 126 -12.63 -0.08 20.56
N GLY A 127 -13.73 -0.40 19.85
CA GLY A 127 -14.92 0.46 19.75
C GLY A 127 -14.90 1.46 18.60
N LEU A 128 -13.92 1.38 17.69
CA LEU A 128 -13.86 2.27 16.52
C LEU A 128 -14.83 1.80 15.44
N GLN A 129 -15.45 2.75 14.74
CA GLN A 129 -16.15 2.45 13.49
C GLN A 129 -15.12 2.13 12.40
N VAL A 130 -15.26 0.99 11.72
CA VAL A 130 -14.36 0.62 10.63
C VAL A 130 -15.16 0.21 9.39
N ASP A 131 -14.98 0.99 8.32
CA ASP A 131 -15.56 0.76 7.00
C ASP A 131 -14.46 0.29 6.04
N THR A 132 -14.75 -0.70 5.18
CA THR A 132 -13.77 -1.29 4.26
C THR A 132 -14.32 -1.36 2.85
N GLY A 133 -13.47 -1.23 1.84
CA GLY A 133 -13.82 -1.40 0.42
C GLY A 133 -14.07 -0.10 -0.34
N LEU A 134 -13.90 1.07 0.29
CA LEU A 134 -14.11 2.35 -0.36
C LEU A 134 -13.01 2.62 -1.41
N LEU A 135 -13.38 2.77 -2.67
CA LEU A 135 -12.44 2.94 -3.78
C LEU A 135 -11.41 1.80 -3.89
N ALA A 136 -11.83 0.58 -3.55
CA ALA A 136 -10.94 -0.60 -3.57
C ALA A 136 -10.36 -0.87 -4.96
N ALA A 137 -11.15 -0.69 -6.02
CA ALA A 137 -10.71 -0.90 -7.40
C ALA A 137 -9.63 0.11 -7.80
N GLU A 138 -9.80 1.37 -7.41
CA GLU A 138 -8.86 2.45 -7.66
C GLU A 138 -7.56 2.29 -6.86
N ALA A 139 -7.63 1.74 -5.65
CA ALA A 139 -6.48 1.44 -4.81
C ALA A 139 -5.72 0.18 -5.24
N ALA A 140 -6.36 -0.77 -5.94
CA ALA A 140 -5.78 -2.07 -6.30
C ALA A 140 -4.44 -1.94 -7.06
N VAL A 141 -4.33 -0.93 -7.92
CA VAL A 141 -3.09 -0.65 -8.69
C VAL A 141 -1.88 -0.39 -7.80
N LEU A 142 -2.05 0.05 -6.55
CA LEU A 142 -0.96 0.27 -5.59
C LEU A 142 -0.34 -1.05 -5.12
N TYR A 143 -1.09 -2.14 -5.15
CA TYR A 143 -0.74 -3.39 -4.49
C TYR A 143 -0.38 -4.55 -5.43
N GLU A 144 -0.64 -4.43 -6.73
CA GLU A 144 -0.34 -5.46 -7.75
C GLU A 144 1.04 -6.10 -7.57
N GLY A 145 2.11 -5.29 -7.56
CA GLY A 145 3.48 -5.80 -7.43
C GLY A 145 3.77 -6.43 -6.07
N TYR A 146 3.21 -5.87 -5.00
CA TYR A 146 3.37 -6.42 -3.65
C TYR A 146 2.71 -7.79 -3.54
N LEU A 147 1.45 -7.89 -3.97
CA LEU A 147 0.67 -9.13 -3.92
C LEU A 147 1.26 -10.19 -4.85
N HIS A 148 1.65 -9.81 -6.08
CA HIS A 148 2.33 -10.70 -7.02
C HIS A 148 3.62 -11.28 -6.41
N ARG A 149 4.42 -10.48 -5.69
CA ARG A 149 5.61 -10.98 -5.00
C ARG A 149 5.27 -11.92 -3.86
N VAL A 150 4.25 -11.61 -3.07
CA VAL A 150 3.78 -12.48 -1.97
C VAL A 150 3.32 -13.84 -2.51
N GLU A 151 2.62 -13.85 -3.64
CA GLU A 151 2.08 -15.07 -4.26
C GLU A 151 3.17 -15.90 -4.97
N THR A 152 4.04 -15.25 -5.74
CA THR A 152 4.94 -15.94 -6.69
C THR A 152 6.40 -15.98 -6.24
N GLY A 153 6.77 -15.21 -5.23
CA GLY A 153 8.16 -15.02 -4.79
C GLY A 153 9.03 -14.18 -5.72
N ARG A 154 8.47 -13.57 -6.78
CA ARG A 154 9.19 -12.72 -7.75
C ARG A 154 8.47 -11.38 -7.98
N PRO A 155 9.14 -10.30 -8.43
CA PRO A 155 8.46 -9.07 -8.76
C PRO A 155 7.55 -9.23 -9.97
N MET A 156 6.55 -8.35 -10.05
CA MET A 156 5.79 -8.10 -11.27
C MET A 156 6.72 -7.53 -12.35
N VAL A 157 6.59 -8.00 -13.58
CA VAL A 157 7.40 -7.52 -14.71
C VAL A 157 6.49 -6.93 -15.78
N ARG A 158 6.69 -5.66 -16.16
CA ARG A 158 5.93 -5.02 -17.24
C ARG A 158 6.86 -4.32 -18.24
N ILE A 159 6.37 -4.15 -19.47
CA ILE A 159 7.04 -3.31 -20.46
C ILE A 159 6.71 -1.85 -20.15
N ALA A 160 7.73 -1.00 -20.02
CA ALA A 160 7.56 0.44 -19.80
C ALA A 160 8.64 1.26 -20.52
N ALA A 161 8.39 2.55 -20.71
CA ALA A 161 9.33 3.47 -21.37
C ALA A 161 10.32 4.12 -20.39
N ASP A 162 9.83 4.61 -19.25
CA ASP A 162 10.60 5.42 -18.29
C ASP A 162 10.71 4.79 -16.89
N GLY A 163 9.97 3.72 -16.62
CA GLY A 163 9.97 3.04 -15.33
C GLY A 163 9.27 3.78 -14.20
N ALA A 164 8.45 4.80 -14.50
CA ALA A 164 7.72 5.53 -13.47
C ALA A 164 6.83 4.56 -12.64
N GLY A 165 6.98 4.60 -11.32
CA GLY A 165 6.25 3.72 -10.39
C GLY A 165 6.79 2.29 -10.28
N PHE A 166 7.93 1.99 -10.92
CA PHE A 166 8.66 0.73 -10.77
C PHE A 166 9.88 0.88 -9.87
N ASP A 167 10.26 -0.21 -9.20
CA ASP A 167 11.36 -0.22 -8.24
C ASP A 167 12.73 -0.18 -8.95
N ALA A 168 12.83 -0.85 -10.11
CA ALA A 168 14.02 -0.87 -10.95
C ALA A 168 13.73 -1.31 -12.38
N ARG A 169 14.67 -1.00 -13.29
CA ARG A 169 14.73 -1.64 -14.60
C ARG A 169 15.30 -3.05 -14.47
N PHE A 170 14.60 -4.04 -15.00
CA PHE A 170 15.12 -5.40 -15.14
C PHE A 170 16.13 -5.45 -16.29
N ALA A 171 17.35 -5.87 -15.97
CA ALA A 171 18.44 -6.01 -16.92
C ALA A 171 19.04 -7.40 -16.78
N ALA A 172 18.95 -8.20 -17.84
CA ALA A 172 19.52 -9.53 -17.96
C ALA A 172 19.81 -9.82 -19.43
N SER A 173 20.65 -10.82 -19.70
CA SER A 173 20.70 -11.41 -21.04
C SER A 173 19.39 -12.13 -21.32
N ALA A 174 18.82 -11.97 -22.52
CA ALA A 174 17.62 -12.71 -22.93
C ALA A 174 17.82 -14.24 -22.92
N LYS A 175 19.08 -14.70 -22.92
CA LYS A 175 19.48 -16.12 -22.86
C LYS A 175 19.74 -16.62 -21.44
N ALA A 176 19.63 -15.77 -20.42
CA ALA A 176 19.84 -16.16 -19.03
C ALA A 176 18.64 -16.96 -18.48
N ASP A 177 18.82 -17.55 -17.31
CA ASP A 177 17.69 -18.08 -16.53
C ASP A 177 16.92 -16.92 -15.89
N LEU A 178 15.96 -16.38 -16.66
CA LEU A 178 15.15 -15.22 -16.26
C LEU A 178 14.29 -15.50 -15.03
N THR A 179 13.84 -16.75 -14.85
CA THR A 179 13.05 -17.12 -13.67
C THR A 179 13.89 -17.01 -12.40
N THR A 180 15.11 -17.54 -12.43
CA THR A 180 16.03 -17.46 -11.30
C THR A 180 16.44 -16.01 -11.00
N GLU A 181 16.72 -15.20 -12.01
CA GLU A 181 17.03 -13.77 -11.82
C GLU A 181 15.87 -13.00 -11.18
N LEU A 182 14.64 -13.25 -11.62
CA LEU A 182 13.46 -12.60 -11.04
C LEU A 182 13.21 -13.06 -9.61
N LYS A 183 13.40 -14.35 -9.29
CA LYS A 183 13.31 -14.84 -7.91
C LYS A 183 14.33 -14.16 -6.99
N ARG A 184 15.58 -14.00 -7.46
CA ARG A 184 16.62 -13.29 -6.72
C ARG A 184 16.22 -11.84 -6.40
N LEU A 185 15.56 -11.15 -7.34
CA LEU A 185 15.02 -9.81 -7.09
C LEU A 185 13.85 -9.84 -6.09
N GLY A 186 12.97 -10.84 -6.17
CA GLY A 186 11.88 -11.00 -5.21
C GLY A 186 12.36 -11.23 -3.78
N GLU A 187 13.41 -12.05 -3.61
CA GLU A 187 14.11 -12.27 -2.34
C GLU A 187 14.76 -11.00 -1.80
N ALA A 188 15.34 -10.18 -2.69
CA ALA A 188 15.85 -8.85 -2.35
C ALA A 188 14.75 -7.82 -2.04
N GLY A 189 13.47 -8.17 -2.27
CA GLY A 189 12.32 -7.36 -1.87
C GLY A 189 11.67 -6.54 -2.98
N TYR A 190 12.18 -6.59 -4.22
CA TYR A 190 11.59 -5.89 -5.35
C TYR A 190 10.16 -6.39 -5.61
N THR A 191 9.24 -5.47 -5.84
CA THR A 191 7.82 -5.73 -6.09
C THR A 191 7.43 -5.49 -7.54
N ARG A 192 8.05 -4.51 -8.20
CA ARG A 192 7.76 -4.12 -9.57
C ARG A 192 9.05 -3.82 -10.30
N VAL A 193 9.29 -4.53 -11.39
CA VAL A 193 10.39 -4.20 -12.31
C VAL A 193 9.85 -3.99 -13.71
N TRP A 194 10.55 -3.19 -14.48
CA TRP A 194 10.17 -2.89 -15.85
C TRP A 194 11.27 -3.26 -16.83
N VAL A 195 10.86 -3.54 -18.07
CA VAL A 195 11.79 -3.78 -19.18
C VAL A 195 11.41 -2.87 -20.35
N SER A 196 12.40 -2.46 -21.14
CA SER A 196 12.15 -1.78 -22.41
C SER A 196 11.68 -2.80 -23.46
N PRO A 197 10.90 -2.38 -24.47
CA PRO A 197 10.63 -3.23 -25.64
C PRO A 197 11.92 -3.77 -26.26
N GLY A 198 11.90 -5.02 -26.74
CA GLY A 198 13.03 -5.69 -27.41
C GLY A 198 13.25 -7.12 -26.95
N GLU A 199 14.40 -7.70 -27.31
CA GLU A 199 14.71 -9.14 -27.15
C GLU A 199 14.46 -9.68 -25.74
N LEU A 200 14.79 -8.92 -24.69
CA LEU A 200 14.53 -9.33 -23.31
C LEU A 200 13.03 -9.35 -22.97
N ALA A 201 12.26 -8.39 -23.47
CA ALA A 201 10.81 -8.35 -23.27
C ALA A 201 10.12 -9.52 -24.01
N ASP A 202 10.60 -9.83 -25.22
CA ASP A 202 10.10 -10.96 -26.01
C ASP A 202 10.39 -12.28 -25.30
N ALA A 203 11.62 -12.48 -24.79
CA ALA A 203 11.98 -13.67 -24.03
C ALA A 203 11.18 -13.83 -22.72
N LEU A 204 10.87 -12.72 -22.03
CA LEU A 204 9.99 -12.74 -20.85
C LEU A 204 8.56 -13.12 -21.24
N ALA A 205 8.05 -12.65 -22.38
CA ALA A 205 6.71 -12.96 -22.86
C ALA A 205 6.58 -14.44 -23.24
N GLU A 206 7.54 -14.99 -23.98
CA GLU A 206 7.59 -16.40 -24.38
C GLU A 206 7.60 -17.36 -23.18
N GLN A 207 8.22 -16.94 -22.07
CA GLN A 207 8.27 -17.71 -20.82
C GLN A 207 7.07 -17.44 -19.87
N GLY A 208 6.13 -16.57 -20.25
CA GLY A 208 5.00 -16.19 -19.39
C GLY A 208 5.41 -15.43 -18.13
N LEU A 209 6.54 -14.72 -18.17
CA LEU A 209 7.11 -13.98 -17.04
C LEU A 209 6.65 -12.52 -16.99
N LEU A 210 6.14 -11.98 -18.09
CA LEU A 210 5.44 -10.69 -18.09
C LEU A 210 4.11 -10.80 -17.33
N THR A 211 3.83 -9.79 -16.53
CA THR A 211 2.53 -9.63 -15.85
C THR A 211 1.66 -8.70 -16.70
N PRO A 212 0.39 -9.07 -16.95
CA PRO A 212 -0.55 -8.23 -17.69
C PRO A 212 -0.80 -6.85 -17.04
#